data_AF-A0A3D5NRX3-F1
#
_entry.id   AF-A0A3D5NRX3-F1
#
_cell.length_a   1.000
_cell.length_b   1.000
_cell.length_c   1.000
_cell.angle_alpha   90.00
_cell.angle_beta   90.00
_cell.angle_gamma   90.00
#
_symmetry.space_group_name_H-M   'P 1'
#
loop_
_entity.id
_entity.type
_entity.pdbx_description
1 polymer ?
#
loop_
_entity_poly.entity_id
_entity_poly.type
_entity_poly.pdbx_seq_one_letter_code
_entity_poly.pdbx_strand_id
1 'polypeptide(L)'
;MFNEFIRGFGLLIGYFAVSAASAVLLRKLIHIPRELFRKTLHMILLGSVLVLTYGFETWWVAELAIAAFIMIVFPVLAYAEQLSGYSELLIEREKGEIKRSLLIVFGMFLLLIYVSWGMIGEKYL
;
A
#
# COMPACT_ATOMS: atom_id res chain seq x y z
N MET A 1 20.48 -4.68 -5.85
CA MET A 1 19.78 -5.97 -6.10
C MET A 1 19.20 -6.60 -4.82
N PHE A 2 19.72 -7.69 -4.23
CA PHE A 2 19.02 -8.38 -3.12
C PHE A 2 18.98 -7.59 -1.79
N ASN A 3 20.08 -6.93 -1.40
CA ASN A 3 20.11 -6.09 -0.20
C ASN A 3 19.23 -4.83 -0.32
N GLU A 4 19.17 -4.27 -1.52
CA GLU A 4 18.31 -3.15 -1.88
C GLU A 4 16.84 -3.57 -1.81
N PHE A 5 16.51 -4.74 -2.36
CA PHE A 5 15.19 -5.33 -2.25
C PHE A 5 14.78 -5.52 -0.78
N ILE A 6 15.63 -6.15 0.04
CA ILE A 6 15.32 -6.36 1.47
C ILE A 6 15.15 -5.03 2.22
N ARG A 7 16.00 -4.03 1.96
CA ARG A 7 15.89 -2.72 2.62
C ARG A 7 14.63 -1.98 2.18
N GLY A 8 14.40 -1.86 0.87
CA GLY A 8 13.24 -1.16 0.32
C GLY A 8 11.93 -1.85 0.69
N PHE A 9 11.89 -3.17 0.59
CA PHE A 9 10.73 -3.97 0.97
C PHE A 9 10.48 -3.95 2.48
N GLY A 10 11.54 -4.02 3.30
CA GLY A 10 11.46 -3.88 4.75
C GLY A 10 10.94 -2.50 5.17
N LEU A 11 11.40 -1.44 4.51
CA LEU A 11 10.89 -0.08 4.69
C LEU A 11 9.41 0.01 4.32
N LEU A 12 9.00 -0.61 3.23
CA LEU A 12 7.62 -0.60 2.75
C LEU A 12 6.68 -1.34 3.71
N ILE A 13 7.07 -2.52 4.18
CA ILE A 13 6.33 -3.26 5.22
C ILE A 13 6.28 -2.46 6.51
N GLY A 14 7.41 -1.90 6.95
CA GLY A 14 7.48 -1.11 8.18
C GLY A 14 6.58 0.12 8.12
N TYR A 15 6.61 0.84 6.99
CA TYR A 15 5.72 1.98 6.74
C TYR A 15 4.25 1.55 6.80
N PHE A 16 3.86 0.49 6.09
CA PHE A 16 2.49 0.01 6.13
C PHE A 16 2.06 -0.46 7.53
N ALA A 17 2.94 -1.15 8.26
CA ALA A 17 2.65 -1.61 9.62
C ALA A 17 2.43 -0.43 10.57
N VAL A 18 3.31 0.58 10.54
CA VAL A 18 3.20 1.79 11.39
C VAL A 18 1.98 2.62 10.99
N SER A 19 1.73 2.81 9.70
CA SER A 19 0.58 3.58 9.20
C SER A 19 -0.75 2.87 9.47
N ALA A 20 -0.82 1.55 9.31
CA ALA A 20 -2.01 0.77 9.66
C ALA A 20 -2.25 0.77 11.19
N ALA A 21 -1.20 0.56 11.99
CA ALA A 21 -1.31 0.60 13.44
C ALA A 21 -1.75 1.98 13.94
N SER A 22 -1.19 3.06 13.38
CA SER A 22 -1.58 4.44 13.72
C SER A 22 -3.01 4.74 13.30
N ALA A 23 -3.45 4.31 12.11
CA ALA A 23 -4.84 4.46 11.67
C ALA A 23 -5.84 3.73 12.59
N VAL A 24 -5.50 2.52 13.03
CA VAL A 24 -6.32 1.73 13.98
C VAL A 24 -6.32 2.37 15.38
N LEU A 25 -5.18 2.86 15.87
CA LEU A 25 -5.09 3.56 17.15
C LEU A 25 -5.86 4.89 17.14
N LEU A 26 -5.72 5.68 16.07
CA LEU A 26 -6.48 6.92 15.86
C LEU A 26 -7.98 6.66 15.85
N ARG A 27 -8.43 5.57 15.21
CA ARG A 27 -9.83 5.13 15.25
C ARG A 27 -10.28 4.75 16.66
N LYS A 28 -9.41 4.14 17.47
CA LYS A 28 -9.75 3.77 18.86
C LYS A 28 -9.87 5.01 19.76
N LEU A 29 -9.09 6.05 19.47
CA LEU A 29 -9.08 7.33 20.21
C LEU A 29 -10.17 8.31 19.74
N ILE A 30 -10.55 8.28 18.46
CA ILE A 30 -11.46 9.25 17.85
C ILE A 30 -12.49 8.51 17.01
N HIS A 31 -13.79 8.80 17.21
CA HIS A 31 -14.87 8.31 16.35
C HIS A 31 -14.78 8.97 14.95
N ILE A 32 -13.89 8.43 14.10
CA ILE A 32 -13.64 8.97 12.76
C ILE A 32 -14.81 8.57 11.83
N PRO A 33 -15.45 9.53 11.14
CA PRO A 33 -16.51 9.24 10.19
C PRO A 33 -15.98 8.41 9.01
N ARG A 34 -16.86 7.54 8.51
CA ARG A 34 -16.60 6.49 7.52
C ARG A 34 -15.79 6.94 6.30
N GLU A 35 -16.03 8.15 5.84
CA GLU A 35 -15.37 8.72 4.65
C GLU A 35 -13.94 9.20 4.92
N LEU A 36 -13.67 9.71 6.12
CA LEU A 36 -12.34 10.19 6.48
C LEU A 36 -11.37 9.03 6.66
N PHE A 37 -11.80 7.93 7.27
CA PHE A 37 -10.97 6.73 7.43
C PHE A 37 -10.50 6.17 6.06
N ARG A 38 -11.41 6.10 5.08
CA ARG A 38 -11.06 5.72 3.69
C ARG A 38 -10.08 6.69 3.05
N LYS A 39 -10.28 8.00 3.20
CA LYS A 39 -9.34 9.00 2.67
C LYS A 39 -7.97 8.87 3.33
N THR A 40 -7.90 8.63 4.64
CA THR A 40 -6.64 8.42 5.35
C THR A 40 -5.91 7.18 4.83
N LEU A 41 -6.61 6.06 4.63
CA LEU A 41 -6.00 4.84 4.06
C LEU A 41 -5.46 5.11 2.64
N HIS A 42 -6.25 5.78 1.81
CA HIS A 42 -5.84 6.12 0.46
C HIS A 42 -4.64 7.10 0.45
N MET A 43 -4.59 8.03 1.39
CA MET A 43 -3.47 8.96 1.56
C MET A 43 -2.20 8.25 2.04
N ILE A 44 -2.33 7.25 2.92
CA ILE A 44 -1.22 6.37 3.33
C ILE A 44 -0.71 5.57 2.12
N LEU A 45 -1.60 4.99 1.33
CA LEU A 45 -1.26 4.28 0.09
C LEU A 45 -0.53 5.20 -0.90
N LEU A 46 -1.04 6.41 -1.13
CA LEU A 46 -0.38 7.39 -1.98
C LEU A 46 1.02 7.73 -1.46
N GLY A 47 1.17 7.91 -0.14
CA GLY A 47 2.48 8.13 0.49
C GLY A 47 3.46 6.96 0.32
N SER A 48 2.96 5.72 0.16
CA SER A 48 3.83 4.55 -0.09
C SER A 48 4.60 4.64 -1.41
N VAL A 49 4.13 5.46 -2.37
CA VAL A 49 4.89 5.72 -3.61
C VAL A 49 6.23 6.38 -3.33
N LEU A 50 6.33 7.23 -2.30
CA LEU A 50 7.59 7.86 -1.91
C LEU A 50 8.56 6.81 -1.36
N VAL A 51 8.07 5.83 -0.61
CA VAL A 51 8.90 4.73 -0.12
C VAL A 51 9.39 3.86 -1.28
N LEU A 52 8.55 3.64 -2.30
CA LEU A 52 8.90 2.91 -3.52
C LEU A 52 9.91 3.66 -4.40
N THR A 53 9.76 4.97 -4.58
CA THR A 53 10.66 5.74 -5.43
C THR A 53 11.97 6.05 -4.73
N TYR A 54 11.98 6.35 -3.43
CA TYR A 54 13.22 6.63 -2.69
C TYR A 54 13.92 5.39 -2.17
N GLY A 55 13.18 4.32 -1.85
CA GLY A 55 13.74 3.10 -1.27
C GLY A 55 14.39 2.15 -2.28
N PHE A 56 14.11 2.33 -3.57
CA PHE A 56 14.66 1.52 -4.65
C PHE A 56 15.46 2.40 -5.62
N GLU A 57 16.53 1.84 -6.18
CA GLU A 57 17.37 2.43 -7.24
C GLU A 57 17.18 1.72 -8.58
N THR A 58 16.56 0.54 -8.59
CA THR A 58 16.29 -0.23 -9.81
C THR A 58 14.79 -0.38 -10.04
N TRP A 59 14.31 0.01 -11.23
CA TRP A 59 12.89 0.00 -11.57
C TRP A 59 12.26 -1.40 -11.53
N TRP A 60 12.90 -2.43 -12.12
CA TRP A 60 12.41 -3.82 -12.06
C TRP A 60 12.33 -4.33 -10.62
N VAL A 61 13.24 -3.89 -9.75
CA VAL A 61 13.26 -4.32 -8.33
C VAL A 61 12.11 -3.67 -7.56
N ALA A 62 11.77 -2.41 -7.87
CA ALA A 62 10.61 -1.74 -7.33
C ALA A 62 9.29 -2.40 -7.80
N GLU A 63 9.17 -2.74 -9.07
CA GLU A 63 8.00 -3.48 -9.58
C GLU A 63 7.85 -4.86 -8.92
N LEU A 64 8.96 -5.59 -8.78
CA LEU A 64 8.97 -6.89 -8.13
C LEU A 64 8.59 -6.77 -6.65
N ALA A 65 9.01 -5.69 -5.98
CA ALA A 65 8.60 -5.39 -4.61
C ALA A 65 7.10 -5.08 -4.52
N ILE A 66 6.54 -4.33 -5.47
CA ILE A 66 5.08 -4.09 -5.54
C ILE A 66 4.34 -5.40 -5.75
N ALA A 67 4.77 -6.23 -6.71
CA ALA A 67 4.14 -7.53 -6.98
C ALA A 67 4.19 -8.45 -5.76
N ALA A 68 5.34 -8.54 -5.09
CA ALA A 68 5.50 -9.30 -3.85
C ALA A 68 4.61 -8.73 -2.72
N PHE A 69 4.52 -7.41 -2.61
CA PHE A 69 3.68 -6.75 -1.61
C PHE A 69 2.19 -7.07 -1.83
N ILE A 70 1.69 -6.94 -3.07
CA ILE A 70 0.31 -7.32 -3.42
C ILE A 70 0.08 -8.79 -3.08
N MET A 71 1.02 -9.68 -3.44
CA MET A 71 0.89 -11.12 -3.19
C MET A 71 0.79 -11.47 -1.70
N ILE A 72 1.42 -10.70 -0.80
CA ILE A 72 1.34 -10.90 0.65
C ILE A 72 0.12 -10.19 1.25
N VAL A 73 -0.16 -8.96 0.82
CA VAL A 73 -1.20 -8.12 1.42
C VAL A 73 -2.58 -8.59 1.01
N PHE A 74 -2.75 -9.14 -0.19
CA PHE A 74 -4.03 -9.66 -0.66
C PHE A 74 -4.56 -10.83 0.19
N PRO A 75 -3.78 -11.89 0.51
CA PRO A 75 -4.23 -12.94 1.42
C PRO A 75 -4.39 -12.45 2.85
N VAL A 76 -3.55 -11.51 3.32
CA VAL A 76 -3.72 -10.89 4.65
C VAL A 76 -5.05 -10.15 4.73
N LEU A 77 -5.40 -9.34 3.73
CA LEU A 77 -6.72 -8.68 3.66
C LEU A 77 -7.84 -9.70 3.53
N ALA A 78 -7.69 -10.74 2.71
CA ALA A 78 -8.72 -11.77 2.54
C ALA A 78 -8.97 -12.55 3.83
N TYR A 79 -7.94 -12.83 4.61
CA TYR A 79 -8.06 -13.46 5.92
C TYR A 79 -8.65 -12.50 6.96
N ALA A 80 -8.27 -11.23 6.90
CA ALA A 80 -8.82 -10.22 7.78
C ALA A 80 -10.31 -9.96 7.49
N GLU A 81 -10.75 -9.96 6.22
CA GLU A 81 -12.17 -9.90 5.83
C GLU A 81 -13.01 -11.08 6.35
N GLN A 82 -12.40 -12.25 6.61
CA GLN A 82 -13.11 -13.38 7.22
C GLN A 82 -13.40 -13.16 8.70
N LEU A 83 -12.69 -12.24 9.37
CA LEU A 83 -12.98 -11.87 10.75
C LEU A 83 -14.22 -10.96 10.75
N SER A 84 -15.30 -11.40 11.41
CA SER A 84 -16.61 -10.73 11.46
C SER A 84 -16.60 -9.28 11.96
N GLY A 85 -15.53 -8.83 12.63
CA GLY A 85 -15.32 -7.45 13.07
C GLY A 85 -14.58 -6.54 12.06
N TYR A 86 -14.11 -7.07 10.93
CA TYR A 86 -13.23 -6.34 10.00
C TYR A 86 -13.96 -5.34 9.11
N SER A 87 -15.14 -5.68 8.55
CA SER A 87 -15.94 -4.69 7.80
C SER A 87 -16.42 -3.54 8.71
N GLU A 88 -16.54 -3.77 10.02
CA GLU A 88 -16.86 -2.73 11.00
C GLU A 88 -15.61 -1.92 11.39
N LEU A 89 -14.45 -2.57 11.52
CA LEU A 89 -13.13 -1.96 11.78
C LEU A 89 -12.61 -1.10 10.63
N LEU A 90 -12.70 -1.58 9.40
CA LEU A 90 -12.22 -0.88 8.20
C LEU A 90 -13.32 -0.17 7.42
N ILE A 91 -14.58 -0.28 7.85
CA ILE A 91 -15.69 0.49 7.30
C ILE A 91 -15.85 0.23 5.79
N GLU A 92 -15.92 -1.04 5.43
CA GLU A 92 -16.23 -1.44 4.07
C GLU A 92 -17.70 -1.13 3.77
N ARG A 93 -17.96 -0.40 2.67
CA ARG A 93 -19.34 -0.16 2.20
C ARG A 93 -19.86 -1.37 1.42
N GLU A 94 -18.95 -2.06 0.74
CA GLU A 94 -19.10 -3.37 0.12
C GLU A 94 -17.86 -4.23 0.41
N LYS A 95 -18.04 -5.55 0.53
CA LYS A 95 -16.93 -6.50 0.72
C LYS A 95 -15.91 -6.35 -0.41
N GLY A 96 -14.66 -6.00 -0.08
CA GLY A 96 -13.57 -5.94 -1.06
C GLY A 96 -13.35 -4.60 -1.77
N GLU A 97 -14.04 -3.51 -1.39
CA GLU A 97 -13.73 -2.16 -1.91
C GLU A 97 -12.27 -1.77 -1.69
N ILE A 98 -11.70 -2.15 -0.53
CA ILE A 98 -10.32 -1.84 -0.16
C ILE A 98 -9.35 -2.60 -1.06
N LYS A 99 -9.61 -3.89 -1.34
CA LYS A 99 -8.82 -4.70 -2.28
C LYS A 99 -8.80 -4.08 -3.67
N ARG A 100 -9.95 -3.64 -4.18
CA ARG A 100 -10.06 -3.00 -5.50
C ARG A 100 -9.28 -1.68 -5.56
N SER A 101 -9.42 -0.84 -4.54
CA SER A 101 -8.71 0.43 -4.45
C SER A 101 -7.19 0.23 -4.37
N LEU A 102 -6.75 -0.73 -3.54
CA LEU A 102 -5.35 -1.13 -3.41
C LEU A 102 -4.77 -1.59 -4.76
N LEU A 103 -5.48 -2.48 -5.47
CA LEU A 103 -5.09 -2.96 -6.80
C LEU A 103 -4.99 -1.84 -7.83
N ILE A 104 -5.95 -0.91 -7.85
CA ILE A 104 -5.91 0.22 -8.78
C ILE A 104 -4.70 1.11 -8.52
N VAL A 105 -4.42 1.45 -7.26
CA VAL A 105 -3.29 2.34 -6.90
C VAL A 105 -1.96 1.66 -7.19
N PHE A 106 -1.76 0.40 -6.79
CA PHE A 106 -0.51 -0.29 -7.10
C PHE A 106 -0.36 -0.60 -8.60
N GLY A 107 -1.45 -0.88 -9.32
CA GLY A 107 -1.43 -1.00 -10.77
C GLY A 107 -1.00 0.31 -11.44
N MET A 108 -1.49 1.44 -10.94
CA MET A 108 -1.05 2.77 -11.37
C MET A 108 0.44 3.00 -11.06
N PHE A 109 0.94 2.56 -9.90
CA PHE A 109 2.37 2.67 -9.56
C PHE A 109 3.26 1.80 -10.45
N LEU A 110 2.84 0.56 -10.76
CA LEU A 110 3.55 -0.29 -11.71
C LEU A 110 3.66 0.40 -13.07
N LEU A 111 2.56 0.92 -13.59
CA LEU A 111 2.56 1.66 -14.86
C LEU A 111 3.44 2.92 -14.80
N LEU A 112 3.37 3.70 -13.72
CA LEU A 112 4.20 4.90 -13.56
C LEU A 112 5.69 4.55 -13.49
N ILE A 113 6.07 3.53 -12.72
CA ILE A 113 7.46 3.10 -12.61
C ILE A 113 7.95 2.56 -13.96
N TYR A 114 7.15 1.74 -14.63
CA TYR A 114 7.47 1.22 -15.96
C TYR A 114 7.68 2.34 -16.98
N VAL A 115 6.74 3.27 -17.07
CA VAL A 115 6.77 4.34 -18.08
C VAL A 115 7.84 5.39 -17.75
N SER A 116 7.84 5.94 -16.53
CA SER A 116 8.78 7.00 -16.16
C SER A 116 10.21 6.49 -16.06
N TRP A 117 10.40 5.35 -15.40
CA TRP A 117 11.75 4.87 -15.11
C TRP A 117 12.26 3.83 -16.13
N GLY A 118 11.38 2.94 -16.59
CA GLY A 118 11.73 1.94 -17.60
C GLY A 118 11.83 2.51 -19.02
N MET A 119 10.92 3.40 -19.41
CA MET A 119 10.85 3.92 -20.79
C MET A 119 11.52 5.29 -20.95
N ILE A 120 11.34 6.21 -20.00
CA ILE A 120 11.92 7.57 -20.08
C ILE A 120 13.29 7.65 -19.38
N GLY A 121 13.58 6.73 -18.46
CA GLY A 121 14.83 6.72 -17.68
C GLY A 121 14.87 7.77 -16.58
N GLU A 122 13.78 8.50 -16.36
CA GLU A 122 13.66 9.55 -15.35
C GLU A 122 12.92 9.00 -14.12
N LYS A 123 13.65 8.93 -13.01
CA LYS A 123 13.14 8.42 -11.73
C LYS A 123 12.13 9.35 -11.07
N TYR A 124 12.19 10.64 -11.39
CA TYR A 124 11.37 11.71 -10.79
C TYR A 124 10.73 12.55 -11.90
N LEU A 125 9.72 11.99 -12.56
CA LEU A 125 8.84 12.75 -13.46
C LEU A 125 7.74 13.48 -12.69
#